data_AF-C5LRW3-F1
#
_entry.id   AF-C5LRW3-F1
#
_cell.length_a   1.000
_cell.length_b   1.000
_cell.length_c   1.000
_cell.angle_alpha   90.00
_cell.angle_beta   90.00
_cell.angle_gamma   90.00
#
_symmetry.space_group_name_H-M   'P 1'
#
loop_
_entity.id
_entity.type
_entity.pdbx_description
1 polymer ?
#
loop_
_entity_poly.entity_id
_entity_poly.type
_entity_poly.pdbx_seq_one_letter_code
_entity_poly.pdbx_strand_id
1 'polypeptide(L)'
;MSFLKKIIAILGISSMVQCFPPKSEYCTDVNLKLTGSIFFHSWAPDLLQILYFYIEGGRQVGVNVTGTIPWTVDAKSTTLFMDTTNTNFTYFADFMHFNPTEWERIPFNDKLDAFTLSVNGTHIEASSSRCPKGGLTIF
;
A
#
# COMPACT_ATOMS: atom_id res chain seq x y z
N MET A 1 33.39 -3.94 -36.61
CA MET A 1 32.81 -3.02 -35.61
C MET A 1 31.31 -3.23 -35.53
N SER A 2 30.78 -3.35 -34.31
CA SER A 2 29.38 -3.10 -33.93
C SER A 2 28.29 -4.13 -34.29
N PHE A 3 28.41 -5.35 -33.76
CA PHE A 3 27.21 -6.16 -33.45
C PHE A 3 27.06 -6.46 -31.94
N LEU A 4 28.14 -6.28 -31.16
CA LEU A 4 28.15 -6.48 -29.70
C LEU A 4 27.62 -5.29 -28.87
N LYS A 5 27.32 -4.14 -29.47
CA LYS A 5 26.89 -2.93 -28.72
C LYS A 5 25.38 -2.76 -28.57
N LYS A 6 24.55 -3.61 -29.17
CA LYS A 6 23.08 -3.55 -29.02
C LYS A 6 22.52 -4.48 -27.93
N ILE A 7 23.36 -5.25 -27.25
CA ILE A 7 22.98 -6.08 -26.09
C ILE A 7 23.34 -5.34 -24.78
N ILE A 8 23.17 -4.01 -24.77
CA ILE A 8 23.33 -3.16 -23.59
C ILE A 8 22.12 -2.22 -23.57
N ALA A 9 20.97 -2.75 -23.16
CA ALA A 9 19.79 -1.95 -22.73
C ALA A 9 18.64 -2.82 -22.22
N ILE A 10 18.61 -4.12 -22.49
CA ILE A 10 17.49 -5.01 -22.10
C ILE A 10 17.80 -5.78 -20.80
N LEU A 11 19.04 -5.72 -20.30
CA LEU A 11 19.46 -6.35 -19.04
C LEU A 11 19.30 -5.46 -17.80
N GLY A 12 18.81 -4.22 -17.96
CA GLY A 12 18.58 -3.28 -16.86
C GLY A 12 17.18 -3.31 -16.26
N ILE A 13 16.24 -4.04 -16.88
CA ILE A 13 14.80 -3.97 -16.55
C ILE A 13 14.31 -5.27 -15.88
N SER A 14 15.12 -6.34 -15.86
CA SER A 14 14.64 -7.69 -15.51
C SER A 14 15.19 -8.31 -14.22
N SER A 15 15.90 -7.59 -13.34
CA SER A 15 16.47 -8.28 -12.14
C SER A 15 16.63 -7.50 -10.84
N MET A 16 16.15 -6.26 -10.75
CA MET A 16 15.78 -5.78 -9.42
C MET A 16 14.39 -6.32 -9.15
N VAL A 17 14.35 -7.55 -8.62
CA VAL A 17 13.27 -7.98 -7.73
C VAL A 17 12.94 -6.76 -6.88
N GLN A 18 11.76 -6.18 -7.07
CA GLN A 18 11.36 -5.00 -6.34
C GLN A 18 11.16 -5.49 -4.89
N CYS A 19 12.24 -5.49 -4.10
CA CYS A 19 12.28 -5.92 -2.69
C CYS A 19 11.52 -4.94 -1.78
N PHE A 20 10.76 -4.04 -2.39
CA PHE A 20 9.96 -3.03 -1.76
C PHE A 20 8.51 -3.19 -2.21
N PRO A 21 7.55 -3.15 -1.27
CA PRO A 21 7.81 -3.24 0.16
C PRO A 21 8.38 -4.61 0.55
N PRO A 22 9.13 -4.72 1.67
CA PRO A 22 9.70 -5.99 2.15
C PRO A 22 8.65 -7.09 2.42
N LYS A 23 7.41 -6.70 2.66
CA LYS A 23 6.27 -7.59 2.94
C LYS A 23 5.10 -7.28 2.03
N SER A 24 4.21 -8.25 1.87
CA SER A 24 3.01 -8.10 1.05
C SER A 24 1.84 -7.46 1.79
N GLU A 25 1.92 -7.29 3.11
CA GLU A 25 0.80 -6.82 3.94
C GLU A 25 1.29 -5.92 5.09
N TYR A 26 0.59 -4.79 5.30
CA TYR A 26 0.82 -3.83 6.38
C TYR A 26 -0.51 -3.42 7.00
N CYS A 27 -0.63 -3.55 8.32
CA CYS A 27 -1.91 -3.37 9.01
C CYS A 27 -1.85 -2.25 10.04
N THR A 28 -2.90 -1.43 10.12
CA THR A 28 -3.08 -0.43 11.19
C THR A 28 -3.52 -1.09 12.49
N ASP A 29 -3.37 -0.37 13.61
CA ASP A 29 -3.82 -0.85 14.92
C ASP A 29 -5.36 -0.96 14.98
N VAL A 30 -5.85 -1.99 15.69
CA VAL A 30 -7.27 -2.37 15.79
C VAL A 30 -8.08 -1.37 16.65
N ASN A 31 -7.40 -0.47 17.36
CA ASN A 31 -8.02 0.52 18.26
C ASN A 31 -8.46 1.83 17.57
N LEU A 32 -8.32 1.92 16.26
CA LEU A 32 -8.69 3.10 15.49
C LEU A 32 -10.00 2.83 14.74
N LYS A 33 -10.81 3.90 14.52
CA LYS A 33 -12.02 3.86 13.68
C LYS A 33 -11.77 3.38 12.23
N LEU A 34 -10.51 3.14 11.88
CA LEU A 34 -10.02 2.50 10.67
C LEU A 34 -9.04 1.39 11.08
N THR A 35 -9.51 0.13 11.08
CA THR A 35 -8.60 -0.99 10.86
C THR A 35 -8.46 -1.10 9.33
N GLY A 36 -7.24 -0.99 8.83
CA GLY A 36 -6.94 -0.99 7.41
C GLY A 36 -5.68 -1.81 7.14
N SER A 37 -5.73 -2.63 6.10
CA SER A 37 -4.58 -3.42 5.64
C SER A 37 -4.24 -3.01 4.22
N ILE A 38 -2.98 -2.67 3.97
CA ILE A 38 -2.43 -2.42 2.64
C ILE A 38 -1.83 -3.73 2.13
N PHE A 39 -2.33 -4.20 0.99
CA PHE A 39 -1.89 -5.42 0.33
C PHE A 39 -1.15 -5.11 -0.96
N PHE A 40 0.07 -5.63 -1.09
CA PHE A 40 0.90 -5.50 -2.29
C PHE A 40 0.89 -6.82 -3.06
N HIS A 41 0.56 -6.77 -4.36
CA HIS A 41 0.42 -7.97 -5.16
C HIS A 41 1.78 -8.51 -5.61
N SER A 42 2.08 -9.78 -5.28
CA SER A 42 3.31 -10.44 -5.73
C SER A 42 3.36 -10.71 -7.25
N TRP A 43 2.20 -10.81 -7.90
CA TRP A 43 2.06 -11.09 -9.33
C TRP A 43 1.80 -9.84 -10.18
N ALA A 44 1.52 -8.70 -9.55
CA ALA A 44 1.35 -7.39 -10.17
C ALA A 44 2.02 -6.33 -9.27
N PRO A 45 3.36 -6.22 -9.32
CA PRO A 45 4.16 -5.47 -8.34
C PRO A 45 3.96 -3.96 -8.39
N ASP A 46 3.22 -3.45 -9.36
CA ASP A 46 2.82 -2.05 -9.52
C ASP A 46 1.41 -1.76 -8.99
N LEU A 47 0.73 -2.76 -8.43
CA LEU A 47 -0.62 -2.66 -7.90
C LEU A 47 -0.67 -2.98 -6.40
N LEU A 48 -1.54 -2.27 -5.70
CA LEU A 48 -1.90 -2.56 -4.31
C LEU A 48 -3.43 -2.50 -4.12
N GLN A 49 -3.90 -3.01 -3.00
CA GLN A 49 -5.28 -2.90 -2.55
C GLN A 49 -5.32 -2.48 -1.09
N ILE A 50 -6.38 -1.79 -0.68
CA ILE A 50 -6.62 -1.47 0.72
C ILE A 50 -7.87 -2.24 1.15
N LEU A 51 -7.72 -3.10 2.14
CA LEU A 51 -8.83 -3.69 2.88
C LEU A 51 -9.14 -2.78 4.05
N TYR A 52 -10.41 -2.49 4.29
CA TYR A 52 -10.82 -1.69 5.43
C TYR A 52 -12.10 -2.23 6.06
N PHE A 53 -12.19 -2.04 7.37
CA PHE A 53 -13.31 -2.48 8.19
C PHE A 53 -14.20 -1.29 8.51
N TYR A 54 -15.51 -1.44 8.30
CA TYR A 54 -16.47 -0.46 8.79
C TYR A 54 -16.95 -0.86 10.19
N ILE A 55 -16.88 0.09 11.12
CA ILE A 55 -17.28 -0.09 12.52
C ILE A 55 -18.45 0.86 12.80
N GLU A 56 -19.61 0.30 13.10
CA GLU A 56 -20.83 1.03 13.45
C GLU A 56 -21.23 0.65 14.88
N GLY A 57 -21.44 1.64 15.75
CA GLY A 57 -21.81 1.40 17.15
C GLY A 57 -20.79 0.56 17.95
N GLY A 58 -19.51 0.55 17.56
CA GLY A 58 -18.45 -0.24 18.21
C GLY A 58 -18.39 -1.72 17.80
N ARG A 59 -19.14 -2.13 16.76
CA ARG A 59 -19.07 -3.48 16.19
C ARG A 59 -18.56 -3.42 14.75
N GLN A 60 -17.68 -4.36 14.38
CA GLN A 60 -17.35 -4.59 12.98
C GLN A 60 -18.63 -5.05 12.28
N VAL A 61 -19.11 -4.22 11.36
CA VAL A 61 -20.34 -4.49 10.61
C VAL A 61 -20.04 -5.03 9.21
N GLY A 62 -18.79 -4.93 8.75
CA GLY A 62 -18.26 -5.72 7.64
C GLY A 62 -16.90 -5.25 7.11
N VAL A 63 -16.59 -5.69 5.89
CA VAL A 63 -15.28 -5.58 5.25
C VAL A 63 -15.45 -5.13 3.80
N ASN A 64 -14.61 -4.21 3.33
CA ASN A 64 -14.57 -3.82 1.93
C ASN A 64 -13.12 -3.71 1.42
N VAL A 65 -12.96 -3.84 0.10
CA VAL A 65 -11.68 -3.72 -0.61
C VAL A 65 -11.80 -2.61 -1.63
N THR A 66 -10.79 -1.76 -1.73
CA THR A 66 -10.81 -0.61 -2.66
C THR A 66 -10.85 -1.01 -4.14
N GLY A 67 -10.45 -2.24 -4.49
CA GLY A 67 -9.97 -2.58 -5.83
C GLY A 67 -8.50 -2.18 -6.00
N THR A 68 -7.90 -2.52 -7.15
CA THR A 68 -6.47 -2.31 -7.40
C THR A 68 -6.15 -0.83 -7.66
N ILE A 69 -5.09 -0.36 -7.02
CA ILE A 69 -4.59 1.02 -7.10
C ILE A 69 -3.13 0.95 -7.57
N PRO A 70 -2.75 1.69 -8.63
CA PRO A 70 -1.37 1.81 -9.05
C PRO A 70 -0.51 2.50 -8.01
N TRP A 71 0.72 2.04 -7.85
CA TRP A 71 1.69 2.66 -6.97
C TRP A 71 3.11 2.63 -7.53
N THR A 72 3.95 3.51 -7.00
CA THR A 72 5.39 3.54 -7.26
C THR A 72 6.15 3.86 -5.98
N VAL A 73 7.47 3.74 -6.00
CA VAL A 73 8.32 4.10 -4.87
C VAL A 73 9.46 4.98 -5.35
N ASP A 74 9.95 5.87 -4.49
CA ASP A 74 11.19 6.60 -4.78
C ASP A 74 12.39 5.65 -4.95
N ALA A 75 13.45 6.15 -5.59
CA ALA A 75 14.68 5.39 -5.81
C ALA A 75 15.39 4.95 -4.52
N LYS A 76 15.01 5.50 -3.36
CA LYS A 76 15.60 5.17 -2.05
C LYS A 76 14.75 4.20 -1.24
N SER A 77 13.59 3.77 -1.77
CA SER A 77 12.64 2.93 -1.04
C SER A 77 12.15 3.54 0.28
N THR A 78 12.01 4.88 0.32
CA THR A 78 11.61 5.63 1.52
C THR A 78 10.22 6.23 1.44
N THR A 79 9.64 6.33 0.23
CA THR A 79 8.32 6.94 0.02
C THR A 79 7.55 6.14 -1.02
N LEU A 80 6.37 5.65 -0.62
CA LEU A 80 5.36 5.10 -1.51
C LEU A 80 4.55 6.25 -2.12
N PHE A 81 4.35 6.21 -3.43
CA PHE A 81 3.47 7.12 -4.15
C PHE A 81 2.27 6.35 -4.70
N MET A 82 1.07 6.81 -4.40
CA MET A 82 -0.16 6.21 -4.92
C MET A 82 -0.86 7.16 -5.88
N ASP A 83 -1.49 6.60 -6.91
CA ASP A 83 -2.38 7.37 -7.77
C ASP A 83 -3.69 7.68 -7.05
N THR A 84 -3.74 8.85 -6.42
CA THR A 84 -4.92 9.31 -5.67
C THR A 84 -6.04 9.83 -6.56
N THR A 85 -5.81 9.90 -7.88
CA THR A 85 -6.84 10.21 -8.88
C THR A 85 -7.52 8.96 -9.43
N ASN A 86 -7.00 7.77 -9.08
CA ASN A 86 -7.59 6.50 -9.43
C ASN A 86 -9.01 6.36 -8.85
N THR A 87 -9.98 5.93 -9.66
CA THR A 87 -11.39 5.84 -9.28
C THR A 87 -11.64 4.94 -8.06
N ASN A 88 -10.87 3.86 -7.91
CA ASN A 88 -10.95 2.97 -6.75
C ASN A 88 -10.52 3.67 -5.46
N PHE A 89 -9.45 4.49 -5.56
CA PHE A 89 -8.94 5.26 -4.44
C PHE A 89 -9.87 6.43 -4.09
N THR A 90 -10.37 7.18 -5.08
CA THR A 90 -11.27 8.30 -4.84
C THR A 90 -12.57 7.83 -4.18
N TYR A 91 -13.15 6.70 -4.64
CA TYR A 91 -14.34 6.13 -4.03
C TYR A 91 -14.12 5.74 -2.56
N PHE A 92 -12.98 5.13 -2.26
CA PHE A 92 -12.57 4.81 -0.89
C PHE A 92 -12.41 6.06 -0.03
N ALA A 93 -11.76 7.10 -0.55
CA ALA A 93 -11.57 8.37 0.13
C ALA A 93 -12.89 9.06 0.46
N ASP A 94 -13.81 9.11 -0.51
CA ASP A 94 -15.14 9.67 -0.33
C ASP A 94 -15.94 8.88 0.71
N PHE A 95 -15.91 7.55 0.64
CA PHE A 95 -16.63 6.67 1.56
C PHE A 95 -16.12 6.81 3.01
N MET A 96 -14.81 6.90 3.19
CA MET A 96 -14.19 7.03 4.51
C MET A 96 -14.08 8.47 5.00
N HIS A 97 -14.51 9.45 4.20
CA HIS A 97 -14.42 10.89 4.48
C HIS A 97 -12.99 11.34 4.86
N PHE A 98 -11.97 10.87 4.14
CA PHE A 98 -10.59 11.36 4.30
C PHE A 98 -10.13 12.16 3.08
N ASN A 99 -9.14 13.03 3.30
CA ASN A 99 -8.52 13.79 2.21
C ASN A 99 -7.58 12.89 1.37
N PRO A 100 -7.88 12.61 0.09
CA PRO A 100 -7.08 11.68 -0.72
C PRO A 100 -5.63 12.13 -0.91
N THR A 101 -5.34 13.44 -0.90
CA THR A 101 -3.98 13.94 -1.10
C THR A 101 -3.02 13.56 0.02
N GLU A 102 -3.53 13.23 1.21
CA GLU A 102 -2.72 12.79 2.34
C GLU A 102 -2.00 11.45 2.08
N TRP A 103 -2.48 10.70 1.08
CA TRP A 103 -1.99 9.36 0.72
C TRP A 103 -1.24 9.35 -0.63
N GLU A 104 -1.10 10.50 -1.29
CA GLU A 104 -0.29 10.60 -2.52
C GLU A 104 1.17 10.26 -2.24
N ARG A 105 1.65 10.55 -1.02
CA ARG A 105 3.03 10.35 -0.58
C ARG A 105 3.04 9.77 0.83
N ILE A 106 3.33 8.49 0.93
CA ILE A 106 3.33 7.74 2.19
C ILE A 106 4.78 7.39 2.56
N PRO A 107 5.33 7.98 3.62
CA PRO A 107 6.66 7.62 4.11
C PRO A 107 6.72 6.17 4.59
N PHE A 108 7.84 5.51 4.30
CA PHE A 108 8.20 4.20 4.83
C PHE A 108 9.40 4.30 5.77
N ASN A 109 9.29 3.65 6.92
CA ASN A 109 10.36 3.51 7.89
C ASN A 109 10.88 2.07 7.86
N ASP A 110 12.07 1.90 7.27
CA ASP A 110 12.76 0.61 7.11
C ASP A 110 13.10 -0.06 8.45
N LYS A 111 13.47 0.73 9.47
CA LYS A 111 13.80 0.22 10.81
C LYS A 111 12.59 -0.38 11.52
N LEU A 112 11.40 0.14 11.24
CA LEU A 112 10.16 -0.31 11.86
C LEU A 112 9.34 -1.24 10.94
N ASP A 113 9.75 -1.39 9.67
CA ASP A 113 8.96 -2.03 8.62
C ASP A 113 7.51 -1.54 8.66
N ALA A 114 7.35 -0.22 8.53
CA ALA A 114 6.08 0.46 8.72
C ALA A 114 5.90 1.66 7.77
N PHE A 115 4.67 1.83 7.31
CA PHE A 115 4.21 3.03 6.61
C PHE A 115 3.55 4.00 7.59
N THR A 116 3.76 5.30 7.37
CA THR A 116 3.06 6.36 8.11
C THR A 116 1.92 6.91 7.26
N LEU A 117 0.70 6.50 7.59
CA LEU A 117 -0.53 6.97 6.94
C LEU A 117 -1.02 8.23 7.65
N SER A 118 -1.66 9.14 6.91
CA SER A 118 -2.33 10.30 7.48
C SER A 118 -3.83 10.22 7.21
N VAL A 119 -4.66 10.39 8.24
CA VAL A 119 -6.11 10.41 8.09
C VAL A 119 -6.63 11.69 8.74
N ASN A 120 -6.99 12.66 7.91
CA ASN A 120 -7.47 13.99 8.34
C ASN A 120 -6.48 14.64 9.32
N GLY A 121 -5.20 14.64 8.96
CA GLY A 121 -4.10 15.18 9.77
C GLY A 121 -3.64 14.30 10.94
N THR A 122 -4.27 13.15 11.20
CA THR A 122 -3.83 12.20 12.24
C THR A 122 -2.91 11.14 11.65
N HIS A 123 -1.71 10.98 12.21
CA HIS A 123 -0.76 9.98 11.75
C HIS A 123 -0.99 8.62 12.40
N ILE A 124 -1.01 7.57 11.57
CA ILE A 124 -1.25 6.19 11.95
C ILE A 124 -0.18 5.33 11.29
N GLU A 125 0.47 4.47 12.07
CA GLU A 125 1.41 3.51 11.53
C GLU A 125 0.69 2.25 11.02
N ALA A 126 1.05 1.79 9.83
CA ALA A 126 0.71 0.47 9.31
C ALA A 126 1.99 -0.37 9.24
N SER A 127 2.04 -1.46 10.01
CA SER A 127 3.23 -2.33 10.09
C SER A 127 2.86 -3.77 9.75
N SER A 128 3.78 -4.48 9.11
CA SER A 128 3.62 -5.92 8.83
C SER A 128 3.48 -6.75 10.10
N SER A 129 4.12 -6.32 11.19
CA SER A 129 4.07 -6.98 12.50
C SER A 129 2.70 -6.93 13.16
N ARG A 130 1.84 -6.00 12.75
CA ARG A 130 0.48 -5.82 13.28
C ARG A 130 -0.56 -6.66 12.53
N CYS A 131 -0.18 -7.26 11.41
CA CYS A 131 -1.09 -8.10 10.67
C CYS A 131 -1.39 -9.42 11.41
N PRO A 132 -2.64 -9.88 11.41
CA PRO A 132 -3.01 -11.13 12.05
C PRO A 132 -2.15 -12.30 11.54
N LYS A 133 -1.56 -13.07 12.47
CA LYS A 133 -0.79 -14.27 12.12
C LYS A 133 -1.75 -15.33 11.58
N GLY A 134 -1.74 -15.52 10.26
CA GLY A 134 -2.68 -16.39 9.54
C GLY A 134 -3.15 -15.78 8.21
N GLY A 135 -2.89 -14.49 8.00
CA GLY A 135 -3.37 -13.74 6.84
C GLY A 135 -4.87 -13.51 6.93
N LEU A 136 -5.33 -12.36 6.43
CA LEU A 136 -6.74 -12.22 6.07
C LEU A 136 -6.99 -13.13 4.87
N THR A 137 -7.63 -14.27 5.11
CA THR A 137 -8.06 -15.18 4.04
C THR A 137 -9.24 -14.52 3.33
N ILE A 138 -8.94 -13.64 2.37
CA ILE A 138 -9.93 -13.03 1.49
C ILE A 138 -10.17 -14.05 0.37
N PHE A 139 -11.23 -14.85 0.51
CA PHE A 139 -11.75 -15.74 -0.52
C PHE A 139 -12.74 -15.00 -1.42
#